data_AF-A0A366M3Q4-F1
#
_entry.id   AF-A0A366M3Q4-F1
#
_cell.length_a   1.000
_cell.length_b   1.000
_cell.length_c   1.000
_cell.angle_alpha   90.00
_cell.angle_beta   90.00
_cell.angle_gamma   90.00
#
_symmetry.space_group_name_H-M   'P 1'
#
loop_
_entity.id
_entity.type
_entity.pdbx_description
1 polymer ?
#
loop_
_entity_poly.entity_id
_entity_poly.type
_entity_poly.pdbx_seq_one_letter_code
_entity_poly.pdbx_strand_id
1 'polypeptide(L)'
;MLQLEHAIPPWETTRVTLLGDAAHAMSPAAGAGAGHALRDAAALTAALTRGGPLIPVLRSYEQEMIASGFAAVRASAANGARVLGQAPLPAG
;
A
#
# COMPACT_ATOMS: atom_id res chain seq x y z
N MET A 1 -13.43 11.04 9.78
CA MET A 1 -12.34 11.45 8.87
C MET A 1 -11.36 10.30 8.83
N LEU A 2 -11.32 9.53 7.73
CA LEU A 2 -10.42 8.37 7.62
C LEU A 2 -8.98 8.88 7.54
N GLN A 3 -8.15 8.49 8.48
CA GLN A 3 -6.76 8.95 8.62
C GLN A 3 -5.91 8.43 7.45
N LEU A 4 -5.79 9.25 6.41
CA LEU A 4 -4.92 9.04 5.24
C LEU A 4 -3.42 9.26 5.55
N GLU A 5 -3.04 9.33 6.82
CA GLU A 5 -1.83 10.02 7.28
C GLU A 5 -0.82 9.13 8.01
N HIS A 6 -1.15 7.88 8.35
CA HIS A 6 -0.25 7.00 9.10
C HIS A 6 -0.01 5.67 8.41
N ALA A 7 1.26 5.27 8.35
CA ALA A 7 1.67 3.93 7.92
C ALA A 7 0.99 2.87 8.80
N ILE A 8 0.50 1.79 8.20
CA ILE A 8 -0.07 0.68 8.97
C ILE A 8 1.05 0.06 9.82
N PRO A 9 0.87 -0.07 11.15
CA PRO A 9 1.87 -0.71 11.99
C PRO A 9 2.01 -2.20 11.61
N PRO A 10 3.20 -2.79 11.77
CA PRO A 10 3.37 -4.22 11.53
C PRO A 10 2.42 -5.04 12.41
N TRP A 11 1.91 -6.14 11.86
CA TRP A 11 1.01 -7.05 12.53
C TRP A 11 1.58 -8.48 12.58
N GLU A 12 0.92 -9.35 13.33
CA GLU A 12 1.26 -10.78 13.34
C GLU A 12 0.86 -11.42 12.01
N THR A 13 1.85 -11.91 11.26
CA THR A 13 1.61 -12.62 9.99
C THR A 13 0.77 -13.88 10.21
N THR A 14 -0.34 -13.98 9.49
CA THR A 14 -1.19 -15.18 9.44
C THR A 14 -1.35 -15.67 8.00
N ARG A 15 -2.39 -16.45 7.71
CA ARG A 15 -2.76 -16.83 6.32
C ARG A 15 -3.59 -15.75 5.61
N VAL A 16 -3.83 -14.62 6.26
CA VAL A 16 -4.57 -13.47 5.75
C VAL A 16 -3.60 -12.28 5.71
N THR A 17 -3.58 -11.57 4.59
CA THR A 17 -2.76 -10.37 4.38
C THR A 17 -3.56 -9.31 3.61
N LEU A 18 -2.99 -8.11 3.47
CA LEU A 18 -3.62 -6.96 2.82
C LEU A 18 -2.84 -6.56 1.56
N LEU A 19 -3.48 -5.84 0.63
CA LEU A 19 -2.85 -5.22 -0.53
C LEU A 19 -3.70 -4.04 -1.03
N GLY A 20 -3.10 -3.12 -1.80
CA GLY A 20 -3.83 -2.02 -2.44
C GLY A 20 -4.55 -1.13 -1.43
N ASP A 21 -5.77 -0.70 -1.74
CA ASP A 21 -6.53 0.23 -0.88
C ASP A 21 -6.84 -0.32 0.51
N ALA A 22 -6.89 -1.65 0.67
CA ALA A 22 -7.08 -2.29 1.97
C ALA A 22 -5.83 -2.18 2.87
N ALA A 23 -4.64 -2.12 2.26
CA ALA A 23 -3.38 -1.89 2.96
C ALA A 23 -3.01 -0.40 3.04
N HIS A 24 -3.48 0.40 2.11
CA HIS A 24 -3.08 1.78 1.96
C HIS A 24 -4.30 2.57 1.52
N ALA A 25 -5.01 3.23 2.45
CA ALA A 25 -6.06 4.16 2.04
C ALA A 25 -5.43 5.23 1.14
N MET A 26 -5.79 5.26 -0.15
CA MET A 26 -5.29 6.24 -1.12
C MET A 26 -6.43 7.12 -1.62
N SER A 27 -6.10 8.33 -2.04
CA SER A 27 -7.06 9.13 -2.80
C SER A 27 -7.42 8.39 -4.11
N PRO A 28 -8.69 8.39 -4.54
CA PRO A 28 -9.09 7.81 -5.83
C PRO A 28 -8.56 8.60 -7.03
N ALA A 29 -7.79 9.67 -6.80
CA ALA A 29 -7.37 10.59 -7.83
C ALA A 29 -6.51 9.96 -8.93
N ALA A 30 -6.98 10.14 -10.17
CA ALA A 30 -6.24 9.87 -11.41
C ALA A 30 -5.62 8.46 -11.52
N GLY A 31 -6.24 7.44 -10.91
CA GLY A 31 -5.83 6.04 -11.05
C GLY A 31 -4.52 5.66 -10.31
N ALA A 32 -3.99 6.54 -9.46
CA ALA A 32 -2.76 6.27 -8.72
C ALA A 32 -2.89 5.06 -7.77
N GLY A 33 -4.06 4.88 -7.16
CA GLY A 33 -4.37 3.69 -6.34
C GLY A 33 -4.35 2.38 -7.14
N ALA A 34 -4.85 2.40 -8.38
CA ALA A 34 -4.88 1.21 -9.24
C ALA A 34 -3.47 0.73 -9.63
N GLY A 35 -2.57 1.67 -9.99
CA GLY A 35 -1.18 1.33 -10.29
C GLY A 35 -0.43 0.74 -9.08
N HIS A 36 -0.73 1.22 -7.88
CA HIS A 36 -0.14 0.69 -6.66
C HIS A 36 -0.70 -0.68 -6.28
N ALA A 37 -2.01 -0.86 -6.36
CA ALA A 37 -2.65 -2.15 -6.14
C ALA A 37 -2.11 -3.24 -7.09
N LEU A 38 -1.85 -2.89 -8.36
CA LEU A 38 -1.21 -3.80 -9.31
C LEU A 38 0.22 -4.16 -8.92
N ARG A 39 0.99 -3.21 -8.38
CA ARG A 39 2.34 -3.46 -7.87
C ARG A 39 2.31 -4.40 -6.66
N ASP A 40 1.40 -4.17 -5.72
CA ASP A 40 1.24 -5.02 -4.54
C ASP A 40 0.82 -6.45 -4.94
N ALA A 41 -0.11 -6.56 -5.89
CA ALA A 41 -0.54 -7.85 -6.43
C ALA A 41 0.62 -8.61 -7.12
N ALA A 42 1.46 -7.91 -7.88
CA ALA A 42 2.64 -8.49 -8.50
C ALA A 42 3.68 -8.95 -7.46
N ALA A 43 3.93 -8.14 -6.43
CA ALA A 43 4.86 -8.48 -5.35
C ALA A 43 4.37 -9.69 -4.55
N LEU A 44 3.09 -9.73 -4.18
CA LEU A 44 2.49 -10.87 -3.49
C LEU A 44 2.56 -12.15 -4.34
N THR A 45 2.25 -12.03 -5.64
CA THR A 45 2.34 -13.17 -6.57
C THR A 45 3.78 -13.70 -6.66
N ALA A 46 4.77 -12.81 -6.78
CA ALA A 46 6.18 -13.20 -6.84
C ALA A 46 6.69 -13.81 -5.53
N ALA A 47 6.16 -13.37 -4.38
CA ALA A 47 6.44 -13.97 -3.08
C ALA A 47 5.86 -15.39 -3.01
N LEU A 48 4.58 -15.56 -3.35
CA LEU A 48 3.88 -16.85 -3.26
C LEU A 48 4.40 -17.90 -4.26
N THR A 49 4.78 -17.48 -5.46
CA THR A 49 5.25 -18.39 -6.53
C THR A 49 6.72 -18.83 -6.37
N ARG A 50 7.53 -18.09 -5.60
CA ARG A 50 8.89 -18.52 -5.23
C ARG A 50 8.91 -19.78 -4.36
N GLY A 51 7.79 -20.11 -3.72
CA GLY A 51 7.65 -21.28 -2.86
C GLY A 51 8.26 -21.08 -1.46
N GLY A 52 8.19 -22.13 -0.65
CA GLY A 52 8.60 -22.13 0.75
C GLY A 52 7.42 -22.05 1.73
N PRO A 53 7.69 -22.02 3.05
CA PRO A 53 6.63 -21.96 4.05
C PRO A 53 5.86 -20.65 3.97
N LEU A 54 4.52 -20.74 3.93
CA LEU A 54 3.62 -19.61 3.68
C LEU A 54 3.83 -18.43 4.64
N ILE A 55 3.98 -18.70 5.94
CA ILE A 55 4.07 -17.63 6.95
C ILE A 55 5.34 -16.77 6.78
N PRO A 56 6.56 -17.33 6.67
CA PRO A 56 7.75 -16.55 6.32
C PRO A 56 7.63 -15.76 5.01
N VAL A 57 7.02 -16.35 3.98
CA VAL A 57 6.82 -15.70 2.67
C VAL A 57 5.92 -14.46 2.81
N LEU A 58 4.77 -14.61 3.47
CA LEU A 58 3.84 -13.51 3.72
C LEU A 58 4.48 -12.43 4.58
N ARG A 59 5.27 -12.80 5.60
CA ARG A 59 5.96 -11.83 6.44
C ARG A 59 6.91 -10.94 5.64
N SER A 60 7.68 -11.53 4.72
CA SER A 60 8.59 -10.77 3.85
C SER A 60 7.81 -9.78 2.97
N TYR A 61 6.71 -10.25 2.39
CA TYR A 61 5.82 -9.40 1.59
C TYR A 61 5.24 -8.25 2.41
N GLU A 62 4.71 -8.52 3.61
CA GLU A 62 4.12 -7.53 4.50
C GLU A 62 5.12 -6.44 4.89
N GLN A 63 6.37 -6.82 5.19
CA GLN A 63 7.43 -5.86 5.51
C GLN A 63 7.73 -4.92 4.34
N GLU A 64 7.84 -5.46 3.13
CA GLU A 64 8.08 -4.66 1.92
C GLU A 64 6.90 -3.73 1.61
N MET A 65 5.67 -4.26 1.68
CA MET A 65 4.44 -3.52 1.42
C MET A 65 4.24 -2.38 2.43
N ILE A 66 4.45 -2.62 3.73
CA ILE A 66 4.38 -1.59 4.77
C ILE A 66 5.41 -0.49 4.52
N ALA A 67 6.65 -0.87 4.17
CA ALA A 67 7.72 0.09 3.89
C ALA A 67 7.42 0.96 2.66
N SER A 68 6.80 0.40 1.61
CA SER A 68 6.45 1.16 0.41
C SER A 68 5.19 2.01 0.54
N GLY A 69 4.26 1.63 1.42
CA GLY A 69 2.92 2.22 1.53
C GLY A 69 2.90 3.74 1.75
N PHE A 70 3.81 4.26 2.59
CA PHE A 70 3.80 5.70 2.90
C PHE A 70 4.32 6.56 1.73
N ALA A 71 5.25 6.04 0.93
CA ALA A 71 5.65 6.71 -0.31
C ALA A 71 4.49 6.72 -1.33
N ALA A 72 3.72 5.64 -1.38
CA ALA A 72 2.56 5.50 -2.26
C ALA A 72 1.45 6.51 -1.96
N VAL A 73 1.07 6.63 -0.69
CA VAL A 73 0.02 7.53 -0.23
C VAL A 73 0.38 8.98 -0.53
N ARG A 74 1.64 9.38 -0.29
CA ARG A 74 2.12 10.74 -0.61
C ARG A 74 2.14 11.02 -2.11
N ALA A 75 2.60 10.06 -2.92
CA ALA A 75 2.60 10.20 -4.37
C ALA A 75 1.17 10.34 -4.92
N SER A 76 0.23 9.54 -4.41
CA SER A 76 -1.19 9.62 -4.77
C SER A 76 -1.80 10.97 -4.36
N ALA A 77 -1.54 11.45 -3.14
CA ALA A 77 -2.03 12.75 -2.68
C ALA A 77 -1.46 13.93 -3.48
N ALA A 78 -0.16 13.91 -3.80
CA ALA A 78 0.46 14.95 -4.64
C ALA A 78 -0.15 14.98 -6.05
N ASN A 79 -0.42 13.81 -6.63
CA ASN A 79 -1.09 13.72 -7.93
C ASN A 79 -2.56 14.17 -7.84
N GLY A 80 -3.26 13.85 -6.75
CA GLY A 80 -4.64 14.30 -6.50
C GLY A 80 -4.77 15.81 -6.34
N ALA A 81 -3.82 16.44 -5.64
CA ALA A 81 -3.74 17.90 -5.56
C ALA A 81 -3.54 18.53 -6.95
N ARG A 82 -2.66 17.94 -7.77
CA ARG A 82 -2.33 18.47 -9.11
C ARG A 82 -3.43 18.26 -10.15
N VAL A 83 -4.09 17.10 -10.15
CA VAL A 83 -5.03 16.69 -11.22
C VAL A 83 -6.49 16.98 -10.87
N LEU A 84 -6.86 16.88 -9.59
CA LEU A 84 -8.24 17.05 -9.11
C LEU A 84 -8.44 18.24 -8.18
N GLY A 85 -7.38 19.01 -7.88
CA GLY A 85 -7.47 20.15 -6.96
C GLY A 85 -7.73 19.77 -5.50
N GLN A 86 -7.39 18.55 -5.09
CA GLN A 86 -7.54 18.10 -3.70
C GLN A 86 -6.58 18.83 -2.76
N ALA A 87 -6.97 19.00 -1.50
CA ALA A 87 -6.06 19.50 -0.48
C ALA A 87 -4.85 18.55 -0.35
N PRO A 88 -3.61 19.06 -0.33
CA PRO A 88 -2.43 18.24 -0.11
C PRO A 88 -2.48 17.62 1.30
N LEU A 89 -1.79 16.49 1.48
CA LEU A 89 -1.60 15.94 2.82
C LEU A 89 -0.83 16.95 3.69
N PRO A 90 -1.19 17.10 4.97
CA PRO A 90 -0.43 17.95 5.89
C PRO A 90 1.03 17.48 5.95
N ALA A 91 1.95 18.43 6.04
CA ALA A 91 3.35 18.12 6.33
C ALA A 91 3.39 17.53 7.76
N GLY A 92 3.73 16.25 7.87
CA GLY A 92 3.96 15.59 9.15
C GLY A 92 5.18 16.15 9.87
#